data_AF-A0A7K0K5F7-F1
#
_entry.id   AF-A0A7K0K5F7-F1
#
_cell.length_a   1.000
_cell.length_b   1.000
_cell.length_c   1.000
_cell.angle_alpha   90.00
_cell.angle_beta   90.00
_cell.angle_gamma   90.00
#
_symmetry.space_group_name_H-M   'P 1'
#
loop_
_entity.id
_entity.type
_entity.pdbx_description
1 polymer ?
#
loop_
_entity_poly.entity_id
_entity_poly.type
_entity_poly.pdbx_seq_one_letter_code
_entity_poly.pdbx_strand_id
1 'polypeptide(L)'
;MTLLITVLAAVGVTATWYATAPKSQMKLGVLCWLYWGASLMWLVDAISEYLAEGAEYFNPAPQDMLNDAYLGLSVVALGGVIWIAYLLIKDPKQVLARIVVPRDAAALDSEKTPEIAK
;
A
#
# COMPACT_ATOMS: atom_id res chain seq x y z
N MET A 1 11.62 10.83 13.86
CA MET A 1 11.32 9.36 13.88
C MET A 1 10.53 8.85 12.66
N THR A 2 9.79 9.73 11.99
CA THR A 2 9.01 9.47 10.76
C THR A 2 9.81 8.75 9.66
N LEU A 3 10.99 9.28 9.32
CA LEU A 3 11.88 8.76 8.27
C LEU A 3 12.19 7.27 8.46
N LEU A 4 12.57 6.86 9.67
CA LEU A 4 12.95 5.47 9.96
C LEU A 4 11.78 4.51 9.71
N ILE A 5 10.59 4.87 10.21
CA ILE A 5 9.38 4.05 10.07
C ILE A 5 9.03 3.84 8.60
N THR A 6 9.12 4.90 7.79
CA THR A 6 8.66 4.82 6.40
C THR A 6 9.69 4.24 5.46
N VAL A 7 10.98 4.37 5.77
CA VAL A 7 12.03 3.62 5.07
C VAL A 7 11.88 2.12 5.35
N LEU A 8 11.65 1.71 6.61
CA LEU A 8 11.40 0.30 6.93
C LEU A 8 10.16 -0.23 6.21
N ALA A 9 9.08 0.54 6.18
CA ALA A 9 7.87 0.18 5.42
C ALA A 9 8.16 0.08 3.91
N ALA A 10 8.88 1.03 3.32
CA ALA A 10 9.25 1.04 1.91
C ALA A 10 10.11 -0.18 1.54
N VAL A 11 11.09 -0.53 2.37
CA VAL A 11 11.96 -1.70 2.19
C VAL A 11 11.13 -2.99 2.28
N GLY A 12 10.28 -3.12 3.31
CA GLY A 12 9.45 -4.31 3.49
C GLY A 12 8.49 -4.56 2.33
N VAL A 13 7.84 -3.50 1.84
CA VAL A 13 6.95 -3.59 0.67
C VAL A 13 7.76 -3.92 -0.59
N THR A 14 8.92 -3.29 -0.79
CA THR A 14 9.75 -3.54 -1.97
C THR A 14 10.26 -4.99 -1.99
N ALA A 15 10.69 -5.52 -0.84
CA ALA A 15 11.10 -6.92 -0.72
C ALA A 15 9.95 -7.88 -1.03
N THR A 16 8.75 -7.60 -0.50
CA THR A 16 7.54 -8.40 -0.77
C THR A 16 7.14 -8.34 -2.24
N TRP A 17 7.22 -7.16 -2.85
CA TRP A 17 6.96 -6.96 -4.27
C TRP A 17 7.97 -7.73 -5.13
N TYR A 18 9.27 -7.65 -4.82
CA TYR A 18 10.32 -8.35 -5.54
C TYR A 18 10.18 -9.88 -5.44
N ALA A 19 9.85 -10.40 -4.25
CA ALA A 19 9.61 -11.82 -4.02
C ALA A 19 8.38 -12.38 -4.76
N THR A 20 7.41 -11.52 -5.10
CA THR A 20 6.16 -11.92 -5.76
C THR A 20 6.10 -11.55 -7.25
N ALA A 21 7.10 -10.83 -7.77
CA ALA A 21 7.24 -10.54 -9.19
C ALA A 21 7.63 -11.82 -9.98
N PRO A 22 7.12 -12.04 -11.22
CA PRO A 22 6.26 -11.18 -12.03
C PRO A 22 4.75 -11.48 -11.91
N LYS A 23 4.34 -12.46 -11.10
CA LYS A 23 2.94 -12.89 -10.93
C LYS A 23 2.15 -12.07 -9.89
N SER A 24 2.74 -11.02 -9.34
CA SER A 24 2.14 -10.18 -8.29
C SER A 24 0.88 -9.46 -8.78
N GLN A 25 -0.27 -10.07 -8.52
CA GLN A 25 -1.60 -9.45 -8.68
C GLN A 25 -1.91 -8.44 -7.55
N MET A 26 -1.09 -8.38 -6.51
CA MET A 26 -1.34 -7.57 -5.30
C MET A 26 -1.01 -6.07 -5.48
N LYS A 27 -0.67 -5.62 -6.70
CA LYS A 27 -0.41 -4.20 -7.03
C LYS A 27 0.49 -3.46 -6.02
N LEU A 28 1.47 -4.17 -5.44
CA LEU A 28 2.34 -3.65 -4.38
C LEU A 28 3.20 -2.46 -4.83
N GLY A 29 3.40 -2.29 -6.14
CA GLY A 29 4.08 -1.12 -6.70
C GLY A 29 3.46 0.21 -6.27
N VAL A 30 2.15 0.27 -6.00
CA VAL A 30 1.49 1.50 -5.50
C VAL A 30 2.01 1.86 -4.11
N LEU A 31 2.16 0.91 -3.17
CA LEU A 31 2.74 1.21 -1.86
C LEU A 31 4.22 1.52 -1.97
N CYS A 32 4.96 0.87 -2.88
CA CYS A 32 6.37 1.19 -3.09
C CYS A 32 6.51 2.69 -3.39
N TRP A 33 5.74 3.21 -4.34
CA TRP A 33 5.76 4.64 -4.68
C TRP A 33 5.35 5.55 -3.52
N LEU A 34 4.30 5.19 -2.77
CA LEU A 34 3.84 5.98 -1.63
C LEU A 34 4.89 6.05 -0.50
N TYR A 35 5.44 4.91 -0.10
CA TYR A 35 6.38 4.86 1.02
C TYR A 35 7.77 5.37 0.66
N TRP A 36 8.25 5.15 -0.57
CA TRP A 36 9.47 5.79 -1.04
C TRP A 36 9.32 7.30 -1.18
N GLY A 37 8.16 7.78 -1.65
CA GLY A 37 7.86 9.22 -1.73
C GLY A 37 7.88 9.89 -0.35
N ALA A 38 7.20 9.28 0.64
CA ALA A 38 7.21 9.76 2.02
C ALA A 38 8.62 9.73 2.64
N SER A 39 9.38 8.67 2.37
CA SER A 39 10.76 8.55 2.85
C SER A 39 11.68 9.62 2.27
N LEU A 40 11.52 9.97 0.98
CA LEU A 40 12.30 11.05 0.36
C LEU A 40 11.93 12.42 0.94
N MET A 41 10.65 12.69 1.19
CA MET A 41 10.21 13.93 1.83
C MET A 41 10.88 14.10 3.20
N TRP A 42 10.75 13.11 4.09
CA TRP A 42 11.34 13.21 5.41
C TRP A 42 12.87 13.07 5.44
N LEU A 43 13.48 12.54 4.38
CA LEU A 43 14.93 12.58 4.24
C LEU A 43 15.43 14.01 4.04
N VAL A 44 14.71 14.80 3.24
CA VAL A 44 15.04 16.22 3.05
C VAL A 44 14.86 16.98 4.36
N ASP A 45 13.75 16.75 5.07
CA ASP A 45 13.51 17.37 6.39
C ASP A 45 14.63 17.03 7.38
N ALA A 46 15.03 15.75 7.47
CA ALA A 46 16.11 15.29 8.34
C ALA A 46 17.46 15.92 8.01
N ILE A 47 17.78 16.12 6.71
CA ILE A 47 19.01 16.81 6.29
C ILE A 47 18.95 18.28 6.71
N SER A 48 17.81 18.95 6.51
CA SER A 48 17.64 20.35 6.86
C SER A 48 17.73 20.59 8.37
N GLU A 49 17.10 19.75 9.19
CA GLU A 49 17.21 19.83 10.66
C GLU A 49 18.63 19.54 11.13
N TYR A 50 19.29 18.51 10.59
CA TYR A 50 20.68 18.21 10.93
C TYR A 50 21.63 19.37 10.58
N LEU A 51 21.40 20.09 9.48
CA LEU A 51 22.21 21.26 9.13
C LEU A 51 21.97 22.46 10.07
N ALA A 52 20.78 22.56 10.67
CA ALA A 52 20.43 23.65 11.58
C ALA A 52 20.90 23.38 13.03
N GLU A 53 20.66 22.17 13.54
CA GLU A 53 20.85 21.80 14.95
C GLU A 53 22.10 20.92 15.17
N GLY A 54 22.71 20.41 14.10
CA GLY A 54 23.89 19.58 14.17
C GLY A 54 23.63 18.29 14.96
N ALA A 55 24.45 18.04 15.99
CA ALA A 55 24.35 16.84 16.80
C ALA A 55 23.10 16.80 17.70
N GLU A 56 22.46 17.95 17.98
CA GLU A 56 21.24 17.99 18.81
C GLU A 56 20.05 17.30 18.13
N TYR A 57 20.06 17.18 16.80
CA TYR A 57 19.11 16.38 16.03
C TYR A 57 18.96 14.93 16.53
N PHE A 58 20.03 14.35 17.09
CA PHE A 58 20.01 12.98 17.62
C PHE A 58 19.55 12.89 19.08
N ASN A 59 19.33 14.03 19.74
CA ASN A 59 18.84 14.10 21.12
C ASN A 59 17.52 14.89 21.24
N PRO A 60 16.47 14.55 20.46
CA PRO A 60 15.18 15.22 20.52
C PRO A 60 14.46 14.95 21.85
N ALA A 61 13.55 15.84 22.23
CA ALA A 61 12.73 15.63 23.42
C ALA A 61 11.81 14.39 23.22
N PRO A 62 11.55 13.59 24.29
CA PRO A 62 10.74 12.38 24.17
C PRO A 62 9.32 12.59 23.62
N GLN A 63 8.72 13.76 23.87
CA GLN A 63 7.38 14.10 23.37
C GLN A 63 7.39 14.31 21.85
N ASP A 64 8.41 14.99 21.32
CA ASP A 64 8.55 15.24 19.89
C ASP A 64 8.86 13.94 19.14
N MET A 65 9.70 13.07 19.72
CA MET A 65 9.93 11.72 19.19
C MET A 65 8.65 10.89 19.08
N LEU A 66 7.78 10.96 20.10
CA LEU A 66 6.51 10.24 20.12
C LEU A 66 5.53 10.78 19.08
N ASN A 67 5.45 12.11 18.94
CA ASN A 67 4.60 12.74 17.96
C ASN A 67 5.02 12.36 16.53
N ASP A 68 6.32 12.43 16.24
CA ASP A 68 6.91 11.97 14.98
C ASP A 68 6.61 10.50 14.69
N ALA A 69 6.75 9.64 15.70
CA ALA A 69 6.47 8.22 15.54
C ALA A 69 4.99 8.00 15.21
N TYR A 70 4.09 8.70 15.88
CA TYR A 70 2.65 8.65 15.60
C TYR A 70 2.33 9.13 14.18
N LEU A 71 2.95 10.22 13.74
CA LEU A 71 2.80 10.73 12.37
C LEU A 71 3.29 9.71 11.34
N GLY A 72 4.49 9.13 11.55
CA GLY A 72 5.06 8.11 10.66
C GLY A 72 4.16 6.86 10.55
N LEU A 73 3.65 6.37 11.67
CA LEU A 73 2.70 5.25 11.71
C LEU A 73 1.39 5.59 11.00
N SER A 74 0.88 6.81 11.18
CA SER A 74 -0.36 7.27 10.55
C SER A 74 -0.23 7.30 9.03
N VAL A 75 0.90 7.75 8.49
CA VAL A 75 1.16 7.75 7.04
C VAL A 75 1.27 6.34 6.48
N VAL A 76 1.93 5.42 7.19
CA VAL A 76 1.98 4.00 6.80
C VAL A 76 0.56 3.41 6.78
N ALA A 77 -0.24 3.65 7.82
CA ALA A 77 -1.62 3.19 7.88
C ALA A 77 -2.46 3.74 6.72
N LEU A 78 -2.36 5.05 6.44
CA LEU A 78 -3.08 5.70 5.35
C LEU A 78 -2.68 5.15 3.97
N GLY A 79 -1.37 4.97 3.72
CA GLY A 79 -0.89 4.36 2.48
C GLY A 79 -1.42 2.92 2.30
N GLY A 80 -1.49 2.15 3.40
CA GLY A 80 -2.14 0.84 3.42
C GLY A 80 -3.63 0.90 3.07
N VAL A 81 -4.38 1.86 3.62
CA VAL A 81 -5.81 2.06 3.32
C VAL A 81 -6.01 2.40 1.84
N ILE A 82 -5.23 3.34 1.30
CA ILE A 82 -5.28 3.74 -0.12
C ILE A 82 -5.02 2.52 -1.02
N TRP A 83 -4.03 1.71 -0.66
CA TRP A 83 -3.74 0.49 -1.41
C TRP A 83 -4.87 -0.54 -1.34
N ILE A 84 -5.46 -0.78 -0.17
CA ILE A 84 -6.59 -1.70 -0.02
C ILE A 84 -7.76 -1.22 -0.90
N ALA A 85 -8.10 0.08 -0.84
CA ALA A 85 -9.14 0.65 -1.68
C ALA A 85 -8.85 0.44 -3.17
N TYR A 86 -7.60 0.68 -3.60
CA TYR A 86 -7.16 0.45 -4.98
C TYR A 86 -7.28 -1.02 -5.40
N LEU A 87 -6.90 -1.95 -4.52
CA LEU A 87 -7.02 -3.38 -4.76
C LEU A 87 -8.47 -3.84 -4.90
N LEU A 88 -9.35 -3.35 -4.04
CA LEU A 88 -10.77 -3.70 -4.09
C LEU A 88 -11.43 -3.17 -5.37
N ILE A 89 -11.06 -1.96 -5.84
CA ILE A 89 -11.59 -1.40 -7.08
C ILE A 89 -11.09 -2.18 -8.31
N LYS A 90 -9.81 -2.55 -8.34
CA LYS A 90 -9.25 -3.29 -9.48
C LYS A 90 -9.61 -4.78 -9.47
N ASP A 91 -9.99 -5.31 -8.30
CA ASP A 91 -10.26 -6.72 -8.02
C ASP A 91 -9.50 -7.71 -8.93
N PRO A 92 -8.15 -7.68 -8.92
CA PRO A 92 -7.35 -8.45 -9.87
C PRO A 92 -7.49 -9.97 -9.67
N LYS A 93 -8.05 -10.40 -8.53
CA LYS A 93 -8.32 -11.81 -8.21
C LYS A 93 -9.80 -12.19 -8.37
N GLN A 94 -10.67 -11.26 -8.77
CA GLN A 94 -12.12 -11.45 -8.92
C GLN A 94 -12.79 -12.02 -7.66
N VAL A 95 -12.26 -11.68 -6.47
CA VAL A 95 -12.78 -12.21 -5.21
C VAL A 95 -14.15 -11.59 -4.91
N LEU A 96 -14.32 -10.29 -5.18
CA LEU A 96 -15.60 -9.61 -4.98
C LEU A 96 -16.61 -10.07 -6.02
N ALA A 97 -16.18 -10.24 -7.28
CA ALA A 97 -17.05 -10.75 -8.34
C ALA A 97 -17.62 -12.15 -8.01
N ARG A 98 -16.81 -13.04 -7.40
CA ARG A 98 -17.26 -14.39 -6.99
C ARG A 98 -18.20 -14.41 -5.79
N ILE A 99 -18.15 -13.40 -4.93
CA ILE A 99 -18.99 -13.32 -3.72
C ILE A 99 -20.30 -12.58 -4.01
N VAL A 100 -20.25 -11.52 -4.83
CA VAL A 100 -21.37 -10.61 -5.06
C VAL A 100 -22.24 -11.03 -6.24
N VAL A 101 -21.69 -11.68 -7.28
CA VAL A 101 -22.50 -12.17 -8.40
C VAL A 101 -23.10 -13.53 -8.03
N PRO A 102 -24.44 -13.64 -7.90
CA PRO A 102 -25.10 -14.91 -7.63
C PRO A 102 -24.85 -15.89 -8.78
N ARG A 103 -24.55 -17.13 -8.41
CA ARG A 103 -24.23 -18.26 -9.30
C ARG A 103 -25.33 -18.55 -10.34
N ASP A 104 -26.53 -18.02 -10.13
CA ASP A 104 -27.74 -18.29 -10.91
C ASP A 104 -27.77 -17.56 -12.27
N ALA A 105 -27.07 -16.42 -12.41
CA ALA A 105 -26.97 -15.75 -13.71
C ALA A 105 -26.16 -16.57 -14.75
N ALA A 106 -25.22 -17.40 -14.29
CA ALA A 106 -24.43 -18.28 -15.16
C ALA A 106 -25.19 -19.54 -15.60
N ALA A 107 -26.18 -19.98 -14.83
CA ALA A 107 -27.03 -21.12 -15.20
C ALA A 107 -28.06 -20.74 -16.27
N LEU A 108 -28.58 -19.52 -16.23
CA LEU A 108 -29.62 -19.01 -17.14
C LEU A 108 -29.15 -18.76 -18.58
N ASP A 109 -27.85 -18.70 -18.83
CA ASP A 109 -27.28 -18.58 -20.19
C ASP A 109 -27.10 -19.96 -20.85
N SER A 110 -27.00 -21.03 -20.06
CA SER A 110 -26.91 -22.41 -20.60
C SER A 110 -28.26 -22.98 -21.02
N GLU A 111 -29.36 -22.47 -20.46
CA GLU A 111 -30.73 -22.88 -20.76
C GLU A 111 -31.31 -22.19 -22.02
N LYS A 112 -30.68 -21.11 -22.50
CA LYS A 112 -31.12 -20.32 -23.65
C LYS A 112 -30.54 -20.75 -25.00
N THR A 113 -29.96 -21.94 -25.10
CA THR A 113 -29.71 -22.57 -26.40
C THR A 113 -30.82 -23.59 -26.67
N PRO A 114 -32.02 -23.15 -27.12
CA PRO A 114 -32.96 -24.10 -27.67
C PRO A 114 -32.28 -24.69 -28.90
N GLU A 115 -32.07 -25.99 -28.84
CA GLU A 115 -32.13 -26.95 -29.93
C GLU A 115 -32.77 -26.35 -31.21
N ILE A 116 -31.96 -25.65 -32.03
CA ILE A 116 -32.34 -25.36 -33.41
C ILE A 116 -31.98 -26.62 -34.18
N ALA A 117 -32.93 -27.55 -34.16
CA ALA A 117 -33.03 -28.64 -35.10
C ALA A 117 -32.94 -28.13 -36.55
N LYS A 118 -31.91 -28.56 -37.28
CA LYS A 118 -31.99 -29.20 -38.60
C LYS A 118 -30.61 -29.57 -39.13
#